data_AF-A0A4R6J069-F1
#
_entry.id   AF-A0A4R6J069-F1
#
_cell.length_a   1.000
_cell.length_b   1.000
_cell.length_c   1.000
_cell.angle_alpha   90.00
_cell.angle_beta   90.00
_cell.angle_gamma   90.00
#
_symmetry.space_group_name_H-M   'P 1'
#
loop_
_entity.id
_entity.type
_entity.pdbx_description
1 polymer ?
#
loop_
_entity_poly.entity_id
_entity_poly.type
_entity_poly.pdbx_seq_one_letter_code
_entity_poly.pdbx_strand_id
1 'polypeptide(L)' 'MSILLATKQYLKQLNITINEKYLRKKLLSHPNYPSLVSLTDFLVEHDMEYTAVVGDKNDLNNIPFPFLY' A
#
# COMPACT_ATOMS: atom_id res chain seq x y z
N MET A 1 12.39 -0.63 4.70
CA MET A 1 11.19 0.01 5.29
C MET A 1 10.13 -1.07 5.46
N SER A 2 9.39 -1.13 6.57
CA SER A 2 8.30 -2.13 6.73
C SER A 2 7.10 -1.75 5.86
N ILE A 3 6.48 -2.71 5.15
CA ILE A 3 5.26 -2.48 4.35
C ILE A 3 4.19 -1.77 5.17
N LEU A 4 3.99 -2.16 6.44
CA LEU A 4 3.03 -1.51 7.33
C LEU A 4 3.29 0.00 7.48
N LEU A 5 4.56 0.39 7.63
CA LEU A 5 4.96 1.80 7.76
C LEU A 5 4.75 2.55 6.44
N ALA A 6 5.11 1.93 5.32
CA ALA A 6 4.93 2.49 3.99
C ALA A 6 3.44 2.70 3.68
N THR A 7 2.60 1.68 3.88
CA THR A 7 1.14 1.76 3.70
C THR A 7 0.53 2.83 4.60
N LYS A 8 0.91 2.91 5.87
CA LYS A 8 0.40 3.94 6.79
C LYS A 8 0.72 5.36 6.29
N GLN A 9 1.94 5.58 5.80
CA GLN A 9 2.35 6.88 5.26
C GLN A 9 1.62 7.20 3.96
N TYR A 10 1.50 6.22 3.07
CA TYR A 10 0.79 6.35 1.81
C TYR A 10 -0.69 6.72 1.98
N LEU A 11 -1.42 5.98 2.82
CA LEU A 11 -2.82 6.28 3.13
C LEU A 11 -2.96 7.67 3.75
N LYS A 12 -2.03 8.08 4.61
CA LYS A 12 -2.00 9.43 5.16
C LYS A 12 -1.80 10.50 4.08
N GLN A 13 -0.92 10.28 3.10
CA GLN A 13 -0.69 11.20 1.98
C GLN A 13 -1.93 11.34 1.08
N LEU A 14 -2.71 10.26 0.94
CA LEU A 14 -4.00 10.26 0.25
C LEU A 14 -5.16 10.86 1.07
N ASN A 15 -4.90 11.38 2.27
CA ASN A 15 -5.93 11.83 3.22
C ASN A 15 -6.93 10.73 3.63
N ILE A 16 -6.56 9.45 3.48
CA ILE A 16 -7.36 8.31 3.90
C ILE A 16 -7.09 8.06 5.38
N THR A 17 -8.10 8.30 6.21
CA THR A 17 -8.00 8.06 7.65
C THR A 17 -8.32 6.61 7.95
N ILE A 18 -7.35 5.88 8.49
CA ILE A 18 -7.55 4.51 8.95
C ILE A 18 -7.11 4.33 10.40
N ASN A 19 -7.86 3.49 11.12
CA ASN A 19 -7.48 3.09 12.47
C ASN A 19 -6.18 2.26 12.43
N GLU A 20 -5.14 2.73 13.13
CA GLU A 20 -3.82 2.08 13.12
C GLU A 20 -3.86 0.64 13.68
N LYS A 21 -4.64 0.37 14.72
CA LYS A 21 -4.76 -0.98 15.29
C LYS A 21 -5.41 -1.92 14.29
N TYR A 22 -6.41 -1.43 13.56
CA TYR A 22 -7.07 -2.18 12.50
C TYR A 22 -6.11 -2.48 11.34
N LEU A 23 -5.43 -1.46 10.79
CA LEU A 23 -4.45 -1.62 9.72
C LEU A 23 -3.36 -2.63 10.10
N ARG A 24 -2.80 -2.50 11.32
CA ARG A 24 -1.82 -3.44 11.86
C ARG A 24 -2.36 -4.85 11.92
N LYS A 25 -3.52 -5.03 12.55
CA LYS A 25 -4.13 -6.35 12.70
C LYS A 25 -4.33 -7.00 11.33
N LYS A 26 -4.90 -6.26 10.39
CA LYS A 26 -5.28 -6.76 9.07
C LYS A 26 -4.05 -7.14 8.23
N LEU A 27 -3.08 -6.23 8.08
CA LEU A 27 -1.85 -6.51 7.31
C LEU A 27 -0.99 -7.60 7.96
N LEU A 28 -0.78 -7.56 9.28
CA LEU A 28 0.09 -8.53 9.97
C LEU A 28 -0.52 -9.93 10.04
N SER A 29 -1.85 -10.04 9.96
CA SER A 29 -2.54 -11.34 9.90
C SER A 29 -2.57 -11.96 8.49
N HIS A 30 -2.12 -11.22 7.47
CA HIS A 30 -2.20 -11.70 6.10
C HIS A 30 -1.21 -12.86 5.87
N PRO A 31 -1.63 -13.99 5.26
CA PRO A 31 -0.77 -15.15 5.03
C PRO A 31 0.52 -14.80 4.25
N ASN A 32 0.41 -13.82 3.37
CA ASN A 32 1.50 -13.36 2.52
C ASN A 32 2.22 -12.11 3.07
N TYR A 33 2.01 -11.69 4.32
CA TYR A 33 2.78 -10.59 4.89
C TYR A 33 4.27 -10.96 4.99
N PRO A 34 5.24 -10.06 4.69
CA PRO A 34 5.11 -8.66 4.27
C PRO A 34 5.31 -8.48 2.75
N SER A 35 4.50 -9.15 1.92
CA SER A 35 4.55 -8.97 0.47
C SER A 35 3.61 -7.88 -0.02
N LEU A 36 3.85 -7.39 -1.24
CA LEU A 36 2.94 -6.47 -1.94
C LEU A 36 1.52 -7.03 -2.05
N VAL A 37 1.36 -8.35 -2.17
CA VAL A 37 0.05 -9.02 -2.24
C VAL A 37 -0.79 -8.71 -0.99
N SER A 38 -0.17 -8.70 0.19
CA SER A 38 -0.89 -8.37 1.44
C SER A 38 -1.44 -6.95 1.47
N LEU A 39 -0.78 -6.02 0.76
CA LEU A 39 -1.27 -4.66 0.59
C LEU A 39 -2.35 -4.58 -0.48
N THR A 40 -2.16 -5.21 -1.64
CA THR A 40 -3.15 -5.14 -2.72
C THR A 40 -4.47 -5.77 -2.32
N ASP A 41 -4.44 -6.92 -1.63
CA ASP A 41 -5.65 -7.56 -1.11
C ASP A 41 -6.37 -6.65 -0.10
N PHE A 42 -5.61 -6.01 0.78
CA PHE A 42 -6.14 -4.99 1.70
C PHE A 42 -6.80 -3.82 0.95
N LEU A 43 -6.19 -3.31 -0.13
CA LEU A 43 -6.77 -2.22 -0.92
C LEU A 43 -8.09 -2.65 -1.60
N VAL A 44 -8.11 -3.86 -2.19
CA VAL A 44 -9.32 -4.44 -2.81
C VAL A 44 -10.44 -4.61 -1.79
N GLU A 45 -10.14 -5.15 -0.61
CA GLU A 45 -11.13 -5.36 0.46
C GLU A 45 -11.77 -4.05 0.98
N HIS A 46 -11.15 -2.92 0.71
CA HIS A 46 -11.62 -1.58 1.10
C HIS A 46 -12.09 -0.74 -0.09
N ASP A 47 -12.34 -1.37 -1.25
CA ASP A 47 -12.78 -0.71 -2.48
C ASP A 47 -11.84 0.44 -2.90
N MET A 48 -10.55 0.31 -2.59
CA MET A 48 -9.52 1.27 -3.00
C MET A 48 -8.94 0.86 -4.34
N GLU A 49 -9.17 1.68 -5.36
CA GLU A 49 -8.53 1.51 -6.66
C GLU A 49 -7.01 1.66 -6.54
N TYR A 50 -6.27 0.76 -7.19
CA TYR A 50 -4.83 0.82 -7.25
C TYR A 50 -4.32 0.33 -8.61
N THR A 51 -3.11 0.73 -8.95
CA THR A 51 -2.39 0.20 -10.12
C THR A 51 -1.03 -0.29 -9.66
N ALA A 52 -0.72 -1.57 -9.92
CA ALA A 52 0.61 -2.11 -9.75
C ALA A 52 1.34 -2.04 -11.10
N VAL A 53 2.51 -1.41 -11.12
CA VAL A 53 3.31 -1.22 -12.33
C VAL A 53 4.64 -1.94 -12.15
N VAL A 54 5.10 -2.62 -13.21
CA VAL A 54 6.47 -3.11 -13.33
C VAL A 54 7.16 -2.24 -14.38
N GLY A 55 8.27 -1.63 -14.03
CA GLY A 55 9.01 -0.73 -14.91
C GLY A 55 10.43 -0.49 -14.43
N ASP A 56 11.19 0.21 -15.24
CA ASP A 56 12.58 0.53 -14.97
C ASP A 56 12.69 1.89 -14.26
N LYS A 57 13.89 2.26 -13.83
CA LYS A 57 14.14 3.58 -13.21
C LYS A 57 13.71 4.75 -14.09
N ASN A 58 13.71 4.57 -15.41
CA ASN A 58 13.33 5.61 -16.37
C ASN A 58 11.81 5.88 -16.35
N ASP A 59 11.00 4.91 -15.92
CA ASP A 59 9.54 5.02 -15.88
C ASP A 59 9.04 5.77 -14.65
N LEU A 60 9.87 5.89 -13.60
CA LEU A 60 9.52 6.57 -12.34
C LEU A 60 9.01 8.00 -12.54
N ASN A 61 9.51 8.69 -13.57
CA ASN A 61 9.09 10.06 -13.89
C ASN A 61 7.64 10.16 -14.39
N ASN A 62 7.07 9.04 -14.85
CA ASN A 62 5.72 8.98 -15.42
C ASN A 62 4.69 8.43 -14.41
N ILE A 63 5.11 8.02 -13.21
CA ILE A 63 4.22 7.46 -12.20
C ILE A 63 3.57 8.60 -11.40
N PRO A 64 2.22 8.65 -11.31
CA PRO A 64 1.53 9.65 -10.51
C PRO A 64 1.91 9.56 -9.03
N PHE A 65 2.06 10.72 -8.38
CA PHE A 65 2.31 10.78 -6.94
C PHE A 65 0.99 10.90 -6.14
N PRO A 66 0.93 10.34 -4.92
CA PRO A 66 1.96 9.49 -4.29
C PRO A 66 1.96 8.07 -4.86
N PHE A 67 3.11 7.37 -4.78
CA PHE A 67 3.22 5.93 -5.09
C PHE A 67 4.03 5.19 -4.01
N LEU A 68 3.87 3.87 -3.96
CA LEU A 68 4.61 2.96 -3.07
C LEU A 68 5.62 2.15 -3.90
N TYR A 69 6.84 1.97 -3.37
CA TYR A 69 7.94 1.23 -3.98
C TYR A 69 8.62 0.29 -2.97
#